data_AF-A0A086B0A0-F1
#
_entry.id   AF-A0A086B0A0-F1
#
_cell.length_a   1.000
_cell.length_b   1.000
_cell.length_c   1.000
_cell.angle_alpha   90.00
_cell.angle_beta   90.00
_cell.angle_gamma   90.00
#
_symmetry.space_group_name_H-M   'P 1'
#
loop_
_entity.id
_entity.type
_entity.pdbx_description
1 polymer ?
#
loop_
_entity_poly.entity_id
_entity_poly.type
_entity_poly.pdbx_seq_one_letter_code
_entity_poly.pdbx_strand_id
1 'polypeptide(L)'
;MADHALTPAERRVKEKNGRRQEKLVRKKNGGYLPGDDEEVFRKAQKGSGGGQRYRRSTLRQIAKEIEKRYSDIGLKVEVVTKNSHPERYRRWTNYPNDILASCRTHEIPPIMFLRADATELTIQHEMWHIDDFKKFGFEGYHNIPNWKLEELVWERVWKQKHRWTKQELIDSYKYYRDECLRQGAEPKIIDELEKLLK
;
A
#
# COMPACT_ATOMS: atom_id res chain seq x y z
N MET A 1 -60.83 -12.05 13.11
CA MET A 1 -60.01 -10.85 12.81
C MET A 1 -59.24 -11.17 11.55
N ALA A 2 -59.53 -10.47 10.44
CA ALA A 2 -59.00 -10.81 9.13
C ALA A 2 -57.53 -10.37 9.02
N ASP A 3 -56.64 -11.35 8.86
CA ASP A 3 -55.24 -11.14 8.52
C ASP A 3 -55.14 -10.46 7.16
N HIS A 4 -54.87 -9.16 7.16
CA HIS A 4 -54.53 -8.43 5.94
C HIS A 4 -53.18 -8.95 5.41
N ALA A 5 -53.27 -9.92 4.49
CA ALA A 5 -52.12 -10.42 3.77
C ALA A 5 -51.51 -9.29 2.94
N LEU A 6 -50.27 -8.93 3.26
CA LEU A 6 -49.49 -7.91 2.53
C LEU A 6 -49.54 -8.13 1.03
N THR A 7 -49.79 -7.05 0.28
CA THR A 7 -49.76 -7.08 -1.18
C THR A 7 -48.35 -7.46 -1.69
N PRO A 8 -48.23 -7.97 -2.93
CA PRO A 8 -46.93 -8.34 -3.49
C PRO A 8 -45.91 -7.19 -3.49
N ALA A 9 -46.36 -5.94 -3.64
CA ALA A 9 -45.50 -4.76 -3.58
C ALA A 9 -44.99 -4.48 -2.16
N GLU A 10 -45.86 -4.58 -1.16
CA GLU A 10 -45.50 -4.37 0.25
C GLU A 10 -44.58 -5.47 0.77
N ARG A 11 -44.76 -6.72 0.32
CA ARG A 11 -43.82 -7.82 0.60
C ARG A 11 -42.42 -7.53 0.08
N ARG A 12 -42.30 -7.04 -1.17
CA ARG A 12 -41.00 -6.69 -1.78
C ARG A 12 -40.30 -5.54 -1.03
N VAL A 13 -41.06 -4.53 -0.59
CA VAL A 13 -40.50 -3.42 0.18
C VAL A 13 -40.05 -3.88 1.56
N LYS A 14 -40.83 -4.73 2.23
CA LYS A 14 -40.50 -5.30 3.54
C LYS A 14 -39.25 -6.20 3.48
N GLU A 15 -39.12 -7.04 2.46
CA GLU A 15 -37.91 -7.84 2.23
C GLU A 15 -36.68 -6.97 1.92
N LYS A 16 -36.84 -5.93 1.10
CA LYS A 16 -35.74 -5.01 0.76
C LYS A 16 -35.24 -4.24 1.98
N ASN A 17 -36.15 -3.81 2.85
CA ASN A 17 -35.82 -3.13 4.11
C ASN A 17 -35.19 -4.09 5.12
N GLY A 18 -35.69 -5.33 5.23
CA GLY A 18 -35.10 -6.40 6.04
C GLY A 18 -33.65 -6.67 5.65
N ARG A 19 -33.37 -6.89 4.35
CA ARG A 19 -32.01 -7.11 3.84
C ARG A 19 -31.07 -5.91 4.07
N ARG A 20 -31.61 -4.69 4.08
CA ARG A 20 -30.84 -3.46 4.38
C ARG A 20 -30.49 -3.37 5.86
N GLN A 21 -31.44 -3.65 6.74
CA GLN A 21 -31.22 -3.71 8.19
C GLN A 21 -30.24 -4.81 8.56
N GLU A 22 -30.35 -5.99 7.95
CA GLU A 22 -29.45 -7.12 8.19
C GLU A 22 -28.00 -6.82 7.75
N LYS A 23 -27.82 -6.14 6.60
CA LYS A 23 -26.50 -5.64 6.16
C LYS A 23 -25.93 -4.58 7.10
N LEU A 24 -26.77 -3.70 7.64
CA LEU A 24 -26.34 -2.67 8.61
C LEU A 24 -25.93 -3.29 9.95
N VAL A 25 -26.68 -4.29 10.44
CA VAL A 25 -26.37 -5.02 11.68
C VAL A 25 -25.11 -5.87 11.52
N ARG A 26 -24.92 -6.58 10.39
CA ARG A 26 -23.69 -7.34 10.11
C ARG A 26 -22.46 -6.46 9.95
N LYS A 27 -22.60 -5.25 9.37
CA LYS A 27 -21.51 -4.25 9.29
C LYS A 27 -21.18 -3.64 10.65
N LYS A 28 -22.15 -3.53 11.56
CA LYS A 28 -21.95 -3.08 12.95
C LYS A 28 -21.28 -4.14 13.83
N ASN A 29 -21.51 -5.43 13.52
CA ASN A 29 -20.99 -6.57 14.28
C ASN A 29 -19.80 -7.30 13.61
N GLY A 30 -19.16 -6.71 12.61
CA GLY A 30 -17.93 -7.24 12.00
C GLY A 30 -18.07 -8.53 11.17
N GLY A 31 -19.29 -8.91 10.75
CA GLY A 31 -19.54 -10.15 10.01
C GLY A 31 -19.21 -10.07 8.51
N TYR A 32 -18.36 -11.00 8.05
CA TYR A 32 -17.88 -11.19 6.67
C TYR A 32 -19.01 -11.60 5.69
N LEU A 33 -18.94 -11.17 4.42
CA LEU A 33 -19.83 -11.63 3.34
C LEU A 33 -19.09 -12.70 2.50
N PRO A 34 -19.70 -13.87 2.21
CA PRO A 34 -19.10 -14.87 1.32
C PRO A 34 -19.16 -14.38 -0.14
N GLY A 35 -18.04 -14.47 -0.86
CA GLY A 35 -17.88 -13.98 -2.25
C GLY A 35 -16.66 -13.08 -2.48
N ASP A 36 -15.81 -12.88 -1.48
CA ASP A 36 -14.50 -12.18 -1.60
C ASP A 36 -13.33 -13.15 -1.91
N ASP A 37 -13.64 -14.38 -2.30
CA ASP A 37 -12.66 -15.40 -2.71
C ASP A 37 -12.53 -15.42 -4.23
N GLU A 38 -11.74 -14.49 -4.78
CA GLU A 38 -10.98 -14.75 -6.01
C GLU A 38 -9.52 -14.32 -5.78
N GLU A 39 -8.70 -15.30 -5.38
CA GLU A 39 -7.25 -15.29 -5.49
C GLU A 39 -6.83 -15.15 -6.96
N VAL A 40 -6.02 -14.14 -7.32
CA VAL A 40 -5.19 -14.22 -8.54
C VAL A 40 -3.83 -13.52 -8.32
N PHE A 41 -2.79 -14.36 -8.22
CA PHE A 41 -1.33 -14.14 -8.13
C PHE A 41 -0.73 -13.45 -6.89
N ARG A 42 -0.20 -14.29 -5.98
CA ARG A 42 1.23 -14.43 -5.62
C ARG A 42 1.36 -15.66 -4.70
N LYS A 43 1.54 -16.85 -5.28
CA LYS A 43 1.97 -18.04 -4.52
C LYS A 43 3.49 -18.09 -4.50
N ALA A 44 4.07 -18.11 -3.30
CA ALA A 44 4.96 -19.20 -2.92
C ALA A 44 4.53 -19.64 -1.51
N GLN A 45 4.62 -20.93 -1.23
CA GLN A 45 4.02 -21.61 -0.07
C GLN A 45 4.29 -20.95 1.29
N LYS A 46 3.47 -21.33 2.29
CA LYS A 46 3.75 -21.14 3.72
C LYS A 46 5.24 -21.40 4.01
N GLY A 47 5.95 -20.35 4.43
CA GLY A 47 7.33 -20.44 4.89
C GLY A 47 8.36 -19.55 4.18
N SER A 48 8.04 -18.90 3.06
CA SER A 48 8.98 -17.96 2.43
C SER A 48 8.70 -16.51 2.85
N GLY A 49 9.65 -15.91 3.57
CA GLY A 49 9.66 -14.49 3.92
C GLY A 49 9.50 -13.62 2.68
N GLY A 50 8.31 -13.06 2.51
CA GLY A 50 7.88 -12.20 1.42
C GLY A 50 6.71 -11.34 1.89
N GLY A 51 6.64 -10.09 1.44
CA GLY A 51 5.78 -9.08 2.06
C GLY A 51 4.29 -9.42 2.06
N GLN A 52 3.63 -9.30 3.21
CA GLN A 52 2.21 -9.58 3.34
C GLN A 52 1.37 -8.55 2.57
N ARG A 53 0.44 -8.98 1.72
CA ARG A 53 -0.66 -8.12 1.22
C ARG A 53 -1.73 -8.00 2.30
N TYR A 54 -2.08 -6.77 2.63
CA TYR A 54 -3.02 -6.49 3.72
C TYR A 54 -4.47 -6.44 3.24
N ARG A 55 -5.39 -6.95 4.08
CA ARG A 55 -6.83 -6.67 3.92
C ARG A 55 -7.06 -5.17 4.11
N ARG A 56 -8.10 -4.60 3.48
CA ARG A 56 -8.43 -3.16 3.63
C ARG A 56 -8.58 -2.70 5.08
N SER A 57 -9.14 -3.54 5.96
CA SER A 57 -9.26 -3.25 7.40
C SER A 57 -7.89 -3.16 8.06
N THR A 58 -7.01 -4.11 7.75
CA THR A 58 -5.62 -4.15 8.24
C THR A 58 -4.82 -2.96 7.72
N LEU A 59 -4.96 -2.60 6.44
CA LEU A 59 -4.25 -1.45 5.88
C LEU A 59 -4.65 -0.12 6.55
N ARG A 60 -5.93 0.04 6.91
CA ARG A 60 -6.39 1.20 7.69
C ARG A 60 -5.83 1.21 9.11
N GLN A 61 -5.66 0.04 9.72
CA GLN A 61 -5.02 -0.07 11.03
C GLN A 61 -3.54 0.29 10.93
N ILE A 62 -2.83 -0.24 9.93
CA ILE A 62 -1.44 0.08 9.63
C ILE A 62 -1.28 1.59 9.39
N ALA A 63 -2.17 2.20 8.60
CA ALA A 63 -2.16 3.65 8.36
C ALA A 63 -2.20 4.44 9.68
N LYS A 64 -3.11 4.08 10.59
CA LYS A 64 -3.20 4.72 11.93
C LYS A 64 -1.96 4.47 12.79
N GLU A 65 -1.38 3.28 12.72
CA GLU A 65 -0.14 2.96 13.45
C GLU A 65 1.05 3.76 12.92
N ILE A 66 1.13 3.96 11.61
CA ILE A 66 2.13 4.82 10.96
C ILE A 66 1.93 6.28 11.37
N GLU A 67 0.71 6.83 11.29
CA GLU A 67 0.40 8.19 11.76
C GLU A 67 0.80 8.38 13.23
N LYS A 68 0.49 7.40 14.08
CA LYS A 68 0.89 7.43 15.50
C LYS A 68 2.41 7.41 15.68
N ARG A 69 3.12 6.60 14.89
CA ARG A 69 4.59 6.50 14.96
C ARG A 69 5.29 7.81 14.55
N TYR A 70 4.71 8.53 13.60
CA TYR A 70 5.26 9.77 13.04
C TYR A 70 4.44 11.00 13.45
N SER A 71 3.79 10.94 14.61
CA SER A 71 2.93 12.03 15.11
C SER A 71 3.70 13.30 15.41
N ASP A 72 4.99 13.19 15.72
CA ASP A 72 5.90 14.30 16.00
C ASP A 72 6.13 15.24 14.81
N ILE A 73 6.03 14.70 13.58
CA ILE A 73 6.07 15.49 12.34
C ILE A 73 4.69 15.70 11.71
N GLY A 74 3.63 15.27 12.40
CA GLY A 74 2.25 15.40 11.94
C GLY A 74 1.89 14.60 10.68
N LEU A 75 2.67 13.55 10.35
CA LEU A 75 2.46 12.74 9.14
C LEU A 75 1.00 12.28 9.03
N LYS A 76 0.41 12.45 7.84
CA LYS A 76 -0.90 11.90 7.49
C LYS A 76 -0.76 10.70 6.57
N VAL A 77 -1.60 9.69 6.73
CA VAL A 77 -1.60 8.49 5.89
C VAL A 77 -2.97 8.28 5.26
N GLU A 78 -3.01 8.34 3.93
CA GLU A 78 -4.26 8.24 3.17
C GLU A 78 -4.33 6.97 2.33
N VAL A 79 -5.40 6.20 2.53
CA VAL A 79 -5.64 4.98 1.75
C VAL A 79 -6.32 5.31 0.41
N VAL A 80 -5.59 5.06 -0.67
CA VAL A 80 -6.00 5.29 -2.06
C VAL A 80 -6.83 4.11 -2.57
N THR A 81 -8.08 4.40 -2.90
CA THR A 81 -9.03 3.46 -3.51
C THR A 81 -9.79 4.16 -4.62
N LYS A 82 -10.46 3.39 -5.49
CA LYS A 82 -11.38 3.94 -6.49
C LYS A 82 -12.45 4.90 -5.93
N ASN A 83 -12.80 4.79 -4.65
CA ASN A 83 -13.84 5.59 -4.01
C ASN A 83 -13.31 6.76 -3.17
N SER A 84 -12.12 6.60 -2.56
CA SER A 84 -11.53 7.66 -1.72
C SER A 84 -10.75 8.69 -2.55
N HIS A 85 -10.05 8.22 -3.59
CA HIS A 85 -9.15 9.03 -4.39
C HIS A 85 -9.25 8.60 -5.88
N PRO A 86 -10.42 8.80 -6.53
CA PRO A 86 -10.70 8.21 -7.84
C PRO A 86 -9.67 8.57 -8.90
N GLU A 87 -9.27 9.85 -8.98
CA GLU A 87 -8.30 10.32 -9.96
C GLU A 87 -6.90 9.76 -9.74
N ARG A 88 -6.43 9.78 -8.49
CA ARG A 88 -5.12 9.22 -8.12
C ARG A 88 -5.11 7.72 -8.34
N TYR A 89 -6.15 7.01 -7.91
CA TYR A 89 -6.30 5.58 -8.11
C TYR A 89 -6.22 5.25 -9.60
N ARG A 90 -7.00 5.92 -10.46
CA ARG A 90 -6.95 5.74 -11.92
C ARG A 90 -5.55 5.95 -12.48
N ARG A 91 -4.89 7.04 -12.09
CA ARG A 91 -3.52 7.35 -12.54
C ARG A 91 -2.51 6.29 -12.09
N TRP A 92 -2.66 5.78 -10.88
CA TRP A 92 -1.77 4.80 -10.28
C TRP A 92 -1.96 3.39 -10.83
N THR A 93 -3.17 3.01 -11.22
CA THR A 93 -3.45 1.68 -11.77
C THR A 93 -3.21 1.58 -13.27
N ASN A 94 -2.95 2.70 -13.95
CA ASN A 94 -2.65 2.69 -15.38
C ASN A 94 -1.18 2.30 -15.61
N TYR A 95 -0.97 1.21 -16.35
CA TYR A 95 0.34 0.85 -16.88
C TYR A 95 0.89 2.02 -17.73
N PRO A 96 2.20 2.34 -17.65
CA PRO A 96 3.26 1.62 -16.95
C PRO A 96 3.46 1.98 -15.48
N ASN A 97 2.66 2.88 -14.91
CA ASN A 97 3.01 3.50 -13.62
C ASN A 97 2.86 2.56 -12.41
N ASP A 98 1.85 1.67 -12.42
CA ASP A 98 1.47 0.73 -11.34
C ASP A 98 1.93 1.12 -9.91
N ILE A 99 1.58 2.33 -9.48
CA ILE A 99 2.11 2.92 -8.23
C ILE A 99 1.31 2.38 -7.05
N LEU A 100 2.00 1.72 -6.12
CA LEU A 100 1.40 1.13 -4.93
C LEU A 100 1.40 2.09 -3.73
N ALA A 101 2.38 2.98 -3.63
CA ALA A 101 2.44 3.99 -2.60
C ALA A 101 3.28 5.20 -3.04
N SER A 102 3.22 6.28 -2.27
CA SER A 102 4.11 7.44 -2.45
C SER A 102 4.10 8.33 -1.20
N CYS A 103 5.24 8.90 -0.85
CA CYS A 103 5.33 10.00 0.11
C CYS A 103 5.40 11.38 -0.57
N ARG A 104 4.64 12.34 -0.04
CA ARG A 104 4.71 13.77 -0.38
C ARG A 104 5.37 14.52 0.76
N THR A 105 6.71 14.64 0.70
CA THR A 105 7.53 15.34 1.70
C THR A 105 7.60 16.85 1.49
N HIS A 106 7.20 17.34 0.30
CA HIS A 106 7.06 18.77 0.01
C HIS A 106 5.81 19.40 0.65
N GLU A 107 4.85 18.59 1.09
CA GLU A 107 3.66 19.04 1.81
C GLU A 107 3.98 19.06 3.32
N ILE A 108 3.56 20.11 4.04
CA ILE A 108 3.75 20.22 5.50
C ILE A 108 2.39 20.31 6.19
N PRO A 109 2.00 19.33 7.02
CA PRO A 109 2.73 18.09 7.32
C PRO A 109 2.81 17.14 6.11
N PRO A 110 3.82 16.24 6.05
CA PRO A 110 3.96 15.30 4.95
C PRO A 110 2.78 14.33 4.87
N ILE A 111 2.51 13.85 3.66
CA ILE A 111 1.41 12.90 3.41
C ILE A 111 1.94 11.64 2.72
N MET A 112 1.67 10.49 3.33
CA MET A 112 1.90 9.18 2.73
C MET A 112 0.60 8.65 2.13
N PHE A 113 0.64 8.26 0.86
CA PHE A 113 -0.49 7.65 0.17
C PHE A 113 -0.25 6.17 -0.02
N LEU A 114 -1.19 5.32 0.40
CA LEU A 114 -1.10 3.85 0.29
C LEU A 114 -2.25 3.32 -0.57
N ARG A 115 -1.96 2.68 -1.71
CA ARG A 115 -2.99 2.00 -2.50
C ARG A 115 -3.52 0.80 -1.71
N ALA A 116 -4.80 0.48 -1.90
CA ALA A 116 -5.49 -0.56 -1.12
C ALA A 116 -4.85 -1.96 -1.19
N ASP A 117 -3.98 -2.20 -2.17
CA ASP A 117 -3.27 -3.44 -2.46
C ASP A 117 -1.74 -3.32 -2.31
N ALA A 118 -1.26 -2.26 -1.64
CA ALA A 118 0.15 -2.07 -1.28
C ALA A 118 0.67 -3.25 -0.45
N THR A 119 1.90 -3.67 -0.72
CA THR A 119 2.57 -4.76 0.01
C THR A 119 3.29 -4.23 1.23
N GLU A 120 3.64 -5.12 2.16
CA GLU A 120 4.50 -4.79 3.31
C GLU A 120 5.79 -4.11 2.89
N LEU A 121 6.50 -4.62 1.89
CA LEU A 121 7.75 -4.02 1.43
C LEU A 121 7.54 -2.60 0.89
N THR A 122 6.48 -2.37 0.11
CA THR A 122 6.15 -1.02 -0.39
C THR A 122 5.86 -0.07 0.78
N ILE A 123 5.07 -0.48 1.76
CA ILE A 123 4.78 0.38 2.92
C ILE A 123 6.06 0.69 3.69
N GLN A 124 6.91 -0.32 3.91
CA GLN A 124 8.18 -0.16 4.60
C GLN A 124 9.16 0.74 3.84
N HIS A 125 9.17 0.65 2.50
CA HIS A 125 9.94 1.52 1.60
C HIS A 125 9.58 2.99 1.83
N GLU A 126 8.28 3.32 1.78
CA GLU A 126 7.80 4.68 2.04
C GLU A 126 8.10 5.16 3.46
N MET A 127 8.00 4.27 4.46
CA MET A 127 8.37 4.61 5.84
C MET A 127 9.87 4.97 5.96
N TRP A 128 10.75 4.33 5.19
CA TRP A 128 12.17 4.69 5.19
C TRP A 128 12.43 6.05 4.57
N HIS A 129 11.68 6.45 3.53
CA HIS A 129 11.72 7.82 3.03
C HIS A 129 11.28 8.83 4.11
N ILE A 130 10.27 8.52 4.91
CA ILE A 130 9.87 9.36 6.05
C ILE A 130 10.94 9.38 7.15
N ASP A 131 11.56 8.24 7.47
CA ASP A 131 12.68 8.19 8.42
C ASP A 131 13.84 9.09 7.95
N ASP A 132 14.17 9.06 6.66
CA ASP A 132 15.20 9.92 6.06
C ASP A 132 14.77 11.40 6.06
N PHE A 133 13.51 11.71 5.75
CA PHE A 133 12.98 13.08 5.84
C PHE A 133 13.09 13.63 7.26
N LYS A 134 12.76 12.83 8.27
CA LYS A 134 12.92 13.21 9.68
C LYS A 134 14.38 13.44 10.06
N LYS A 135 15.28 12.61 9.54
CA LYS A 135 16.72 12.69 9.83
C LYS A 135 17.37 13.92 9.22
N PHE A 136 17.06 14.22 7.95
CA PHE A 136 17.71 15.29 7.21
C PHE A 136 16.99 16.65 7.31
N GLY A 137 15.73 16.65 7.75
CA GLY A 137 14.88 17.84 7.74
C GLY A 137 14.48 18.24 6.32
N PHE A 138 13.62 19.27 6.22
CA PHE A 138 13.03 19.66 4.94
C PHE A 138 14.06 20.03 3.87
N GLU A 139 14.95 20.98 4.15
CA GLU A 139 15.94 21.41 3.16
C GLU A 139 16.97 20.32 2.87
N GLY A 140 17.47 19.66 3.92
CA GLY A 140 18.46 18.59 3.77
C GLY A 140 17.93 17.44 2.92
N TYR A 141 16.69 17.00 3.15
CA TYR A 141 16.09 15.91 2.38
C TYR A 141 15.92 16.27 0.90
N HIS A 142 15.40 17.45 0.60
CA HIS A 142 15.11 17.85 -0.79
C HIS A 142 16.35 18.30 -1.58
N ASN A 143 17.49 18.53 -0.91
CA ASN A 143 18.78 18.78 -1.56
C ASN A 143 19.54 17.48 -1.91
N ILE A 144 19.08 16.32 -1.44
CA ILE A 144 19.68 15.02 -1.78
C ILE A 144 19.12 14.55 -3.12
N PRO A 145 19.97 14.16 -4.11
CA PRO A 145 19.50 13.57 -5.36
C PRO A 145 18.63 12.33 -5.12
N ASN A 146 17.56 12.15 -5.90
CA ASN A 146 16.60 11.07 -5.64
C ASN A 146 17.25 9.68 -5.65
N TRP A 147 18.23 9.42 -6.53
CA TRP A 147 18.95 8.14 -6.55
C TRP A 147 19.71 7.83 -5.26
N LYS A 148 20.16 8.87 -4.52
CA LYS A 148 20.78 8.69 -3.20
C LYS A 148 19.75 8.35 -2.13
N LEU A 149 18.54 8.90 -2.21
CA LEU A 149 17.44 8.51 -1.33
C LEU A 149 17.05 7.04 -1.60
N GLU A 150 16.96 6.66 -2.87
CA GLU A 150 16.72 5.25 -3.25
C GLU A 150 17.87 4.33 -2.84
N GLU A 151 19.12 4.79 -2.88
CA GLU A 151 20.27 4.04 -2.37
C GLU A 151 20.11 3.71 -0.88
N LEU A 152 19.71 4.69 -0.06
CA LEU A 152 19.48 4.48 1.38
C LEU A 152 18.36 3.47 1.62
N VAL A 153 17.29 3.50 0.82
CA VAL A 153 16.22 2.51 0.89
C VAL A 153 16.74 1.13 0.46
N TRP A 154 17.45 1.05 -0.66
CA TRP A 154 18.03 -0.19 -1.17
C TRP A 154 18.96 -0.86 -0.16
N GLU A 155 19.85 -0.11 0.49
CA GLU A 155 20.74 -0.65 1.52
C GLU A 155 19.97 -1.28 2.69
N ARG A 156 18.83 -0.69 3.08
CA ARG A 156 17.95 -1.26 4.11
C ARG A 156 17.24 -2.52 3.63
N VAL A 157 16.75 -2.54 2.39
CA VAL A 157 16.19 -3.76 1.75
C VAL A 157 17.24 -4.87 1.78
N TRP A 158 18.46 -4.58 1.33
CA TRP A 158 19.55 -5.54 1.22
C TRP A 158 19.99 -6.10 2.57
N LYS A 159 20.14 -5.24 3.58
CA LYS A 159 20.46 -5.66 4.95
C LYS A 159 19.41 -6.62 5.52
N GLN A 160 18.16 -6.49 5.08
CA GLN A 160 17.04 -7.34 5.48
C GLN A 160 16.66 -8.38 4.42
N LYS A 161 17.55 -8.72 3.48
CA LYS A 161 17.21 -9.55 2.31
C LYS A 161 16.59 -10.92 2.62
N HIS A 162 16.87 -11.48 3.78
CA HIS A 162 16.29 -12.74 4.26
C HIS A 162 14.78 -12.67 4.55
N ARG A 163 14.21 -11.47 4.69
CA ARG A 163 12.77 -11.23 4.91
C ARG A 163 11.98 -11.15 3.62
N TRP A 164 12.65 -11.00 2.47
CA TRP A 164 12.03 -10.64 1.20
C TRP A 164 12.14 -11.78 0.21
N THR A 165 11.14 -11.89 -0.66
CA THR A 165 11.22 -12.84 -1.77
C THR A 165 12.32 -12.44 -2.75
N LYS A 166 12.82 -13.43 -3.49
CA LYS A 166 13.76 -13.18 -4.60
C LYS A 166 13.22 -12.14 -5.58
N GLN A 167 11.93 -12.18 -5.91
CA GLN A 167 11.32 -11.21 -6.84
C GLN A 167 11.31 -9.79 -6.26
N GLU A 168 10.94 -9.63 -4.99
CA GLU A 168 10.96 -8.33 -4.31
C GLU A 168 12.36 -7.73 -4.26
N LEU A 169 13.39 -8.56 -4.06
CA LEU A 169 14.78 -8.13 -4.12
C LEU A 169 15.19 -7.67 -5.52
N ILE A 170 14.80 -8.43 -6.56
CA ILE A 170 15.08 -8.09 -7.96
C ILE A 170 14.38 -6.78 -8.33
N ASP A 171 13.09 -6.63 -8.02
CA ASP A 171 12.30 -5.44 -8.34
C ASP A 171 12.87 -4.21 -7.63
N SER A 172 13.21 -4.33 -6.34
CA SER A 172 13.77 -3.24 -5.55
C SER A 172 15.16 -2.83 -6.05
N TYR A 173 16.02 -3.81 -6.37
CA TYR A 173 17.34 -3.54 -6.93
C TYR A 173 17.26 -2.88 -8.29
N LYS A 174 16.39 -3.41 -9.16
CA LYS A 174 16.14 -2.84 -10.49
C LYS A 174 15.69 -1.39 -10.38
N TYR A 175 14.76 -1.07 -9.48
CA TYR A 175 14.29 0.30 -9.27
C TYR A 175 15.41 1.25 -8.87
N TYR A 176 16.20 0.90 -7.85
CA TYR A 176 17.38 1.67 -7.44
C TYR A 176 18.38 1.86 -8.59
N ARG A 177 18.70 0.77 -9.30
CA ARG A 177 19.66 0.78 -10.41
C ARG A 177 19.18 1.68 -11.54
N ASP A 178 17.94 1.51 -11.98
CA ASP A 178 17.36 2.29 -13.07
C ASP A 178 17.29 3.78 -12.68
N GLU A 179 17.04 4.10 -11.40
CA GLU A 179 17.05 5.47 -10.88
C GLU A 179 18.45 6.10 -10.87
N CYS A 180 19.50 5.33 -10.53
CA CYS A 180 20.89 5.78 -10.67
C CYS A 180 21.21 6.11 -12.12
N LEU A 181 20.94 5.17 -13.04
CA LEU A 181 21.24 5.33 -14.46
C LEU A 181 20.48 6.51 -15.09
N ARG A 182 19.20 6.70 -14.73
CA ARG A 182 18.38 7.82 -15.19
C ARG A 182 18.95 9.19 -14.79
N GLN A 183 19.68 9.24 -13.69
CA GLN A 183 20.33 10.46 -13.19
C GLN A 183 21.82 10.54 -13.50
N GLY A 184 22.34 9.65 -14.35
CA GLY A 184 23.75 9.63 -14.75
C GLY A 184 24.72 9.19 -13.64
N ALA A 185 24.21 8.50 -12.61
CA ALA A 185 24.98 7.94 -11.52
C ALA A 185 25.30 6.45 -11.75
N GLU A 186 26.39 5.98 -11.14
CA GLU A 186 26.77 4.56 -11.17
C GLU A 186 26.16 3.83 -9.96
N PRO A 187 25.31 2.81 -10.20
CA PRO A 187 24.74 2.01 -9.10
C PRO A 187 25.78 1.07 -8.50
N LYS A 188 25.65 0.77 -7.20
CA LYS A 188 26.42 -0.29 -6.55
C LYS A 188 25.99 -1.65 -7.08
N ILE A 189 26.86 -2.24 -7.89
CA ILE A 189 26.58 -3.51 -8.55
C ILE A 189 26.54 -4.66 -7.56
N ILE A 190 25.47 -5.46 -7.64
CA ILE A 190 25.38 -6.76 -6.96
C ILE A 190 25.33 -7.85 -8.01
N ASP A 191 26.47 -8.54 -8.20
CA ASP A 191 26.64 -9.57 -9.24
C ASP A 191 25.54 -10.64 -9.24
N GLU A 192 25.10 -11.07 -8.05
CA GLU A 192 24.04 -12.07 -7.93
C GLU A 192 22.69 -11.59 -8.48
N LEU A 193 22.39 -10.29 -8.39
CA LEU A 193 21.15 -9.71 -8.90
C LEU A 193 21.28 -9.25 -10.36
N GLU A 194 22.44 -8.73 -10.77
CA GLU A 194 22.69 -8.38 -12.18
C GLU A 194 22.53 -9.58 -13.12
N LYS A 195 22.97 -10.77 -12.68
CA LYS A 195 22.78 -12.02 -13.45
C LYS A 195 21.31 -12.39 -13.64
N LEU A 196 20.42 -11.95 -12.74
CA LEU A 196 18.99 -12.24 -12.78
C LEU A 196 18.19 -11.19 -13.56
N LEU A 197 18.82 -10.07 -13.92
CA LEU A 197 18.23 -9.00 -14.72
C LEU A 197 18.53 -9.12 -16.23
N LYS A 198 19.38 -10.09 -16.61
CA LYS A 198 19.72 -10.45 -18.00
C LYS A 198 18.85 -11.60 -18.49
#